data_AF-A0A453S3C9-F1
#
_entry.id   AF-A0A453S3C9-F1
#
_cell.length_a   1.000
_cell.length_b   1.000
_cell.length_c   1.000
_cell.angle_alpha   90.00
_cell.angle_beta   90.00
_cell.angle_gamma   90.00
#
_symmetry.space_group_name_H-M   'P 1'
#
loop_
_entity.id
_entity.type
_entity.pdbx_description
1 polymer ?
#
loop_
_entity_poly.entity_id
_entity_poly.type
_entity_poly.pdbx_seq_one_letter_code
_entity_poly.pdbx_strand_id
1 'polypeptide(L)'
;VKPGLPSTINMDMSLAWEKNLTPGEVIDDALLEVLDHCGNHVEEGMELIVNTVGLSFVDKCGPVRKVNSEGFVDLRGMLKVVSGFGSEG
;
A
#
# COMPACT_ATOMS: atom_id res chain seq x y z
N VAL A 1 15.42 6.73 19.81
CA VAL A 1 16.06 5.58 19.14
C VAL A 1 16.09 5.90 17.65
N LYS A 2 17.20 5.63 16.94
CA LYS A 2 17.22 5.83 15.48
C LYS A 2 16.45 4.66 14.84
N PRO A 3 15.45 4.92 13.98
CA PRO A 3 14.72 3.85 13.31
C PRO A 3 15.64 2.92 12.53
N GLY A 4 15.32 1.64 12.55
CA GLY A 4 16.03 0.61 11.78
C GLY A 4 15.61 0.56 10.31
N LEU A 5 16.13 -0.43 9.59
CA LEU A 5 15.67 -0.76 8.24
C LEU A 5 14.26 -1.39 8.29
N PRO A 6 13.48 -1.30 7.21
CA PRO A 6 12.18 -1.96 7.12
C PRO A 6 12.31 -3.45 7.36
N SER A 7 11.45 -3.97 8.23
CA SER A 7 11.36 -5.40 8.56
C SER A 7 9.94 -5.91 8.40
N THR A 8 8.94 -5.11 8.78
CA THR A 8 7.54 -5.52 8.81
C THR A 8 6.69 -4.50 8.07
N ILE A 9 5.76 -4.99 7.25
CA ILE A 9 4.76 -4.19 6.56
C ILE A 9 3.39 -4.65 7.05
N ASN A 10 2.63 -3.76 7.68
CA ASN A 10 1.21 -4.01 7.94
C ASN A 10 0.39 -3.28 6.89
N MET A 11 -0.69 -3.91 6.42
CA MET A 11 -1.56 -3.34 5.42
C MET A 11 -2.95 -3.16 6.01
N ASP A 12 -3.45 -1.92 6.00
CA ASP A 12 -4.86 -1.64 6.26
C ASP A 12 -5.59 -1.46 4.92
N MET A 13 -6.50 -2.40 4.66
CA MET A 13 -7.42 -2.43 3.52
C MET A 13 -8.82 -2.87 3.98
N SER A 14 -9.13 -2.67 5.27
CA SER A 14 -10.35 -3.18 5.91
C SER A 14 -11.63 -2.85 5.12
N LEU A 15 -11.75 -1.63 4.60
CA LEU A 15 -12.92 -1.20 3.81
C LEU A 15 -12.96 -1.75 2.37
N ALA A 16 -11.80 -2.08 1.80
CA ALA A 16 -11.69 -2.64 0.46
C ALA A 16 -12.05 -4.13 0.41
N TRP A 17 -11.81 -4.88 1.50
CA TRP A 17 -12.07 -6.31 1.57
C TRP A 17 -13.52 -6.68 1.89
N GLU A 18 -14.26 -5.77 2.52
CA GLU A 18 -15.69 -5.96 2.80
C GLU A 18 -16.57 -5.83 1.55
N LYS A 19 -16.02 -5.33 0.44
CA LYS A 19 -16.72 -5.13 -0.83
C LYS A 19 -16.09 -6.02 -1.90
N ASN A 20 -16.93 -6.56 -2.79
CA ASN A 20 -16.43 -7.19 -4.01
C ASN A 20 -15.83 -6.10 -4.91
N LEU A 21 -14.51 -6.07 -4.98
CA LEU A 21 -13.76 -5.13 -5.80
C LEU A 21 -14.09 -5.31 -7.28
N THR A 22 -14.58 -4.26 -7.93
CA THR A 22 -14.96 -4.31 -9.34
C THR A 22 -13.83 -3.83 -10.26
N PRO A 23 -13.62 -4.45 -11.44
CA PRO A 23 -12.65 -3.94 -12.41
C PRO A 23 -12.95 -2.48 -12.76
N GLY A 24 -11.93 -1.62 -12.66
CA GLY A 24 -12.07 -0.20 -12.89
C GLY A 24 -12.20 0.65 -11.63
N GLU A 25 -12.54 0.04 -10.49
CA GLU A 25 -12.67 0.71 -9.20
C GLU A 25 -11.32 1.19 -8.67
N VAL A 26 -11.33 2.36 -8.02
CA VAL A 26 -10.17 2.92 -7.33
C VAL A 26 -10.35 2.67 -5.84
N ILE A 27 -9.30 2.16 -5.18
CA ILE A 27 -9.31 1.84 -3.76
C ILE A 27 -9.01 3.11 -2.98
N ASP A 28 -9.99 3.57 -2.20
CA ASP A 28 -9.86 4.78 -1.39
C ASP A 28 -9.07 4.54 -0.08
N ASP A 29 -9.09 3.32 0.46
CA ASP A 29 -8.48 2.99 1.75
C ASP A 29 -7.40 1.91 1.59
N ALA A 30 -6.18 2.36 1.26
CA ALA A 30 -4.99 1.53 1.15
C ALA A 30 -3.80 2.23 1.80
N LEU A 31 -3.41 1.78 2.99
CA LEU A 31 -2.30 2.34 3.74
C LEU A 31 -1.35 1.22 4.17
N LEU A 32 -0.04 1.41 3.95
CA LEU A 32 0.98 0.46 4.37
C LEU A 32 1.77 1.05 5.54
N GLU A 33 1.65 0.47 6.72
CA GLU A 33 2.51 0.80 7.86
C GLU A 33 3.87 0.12 7.69
N VAL A 34 4.95 0.88 7.89
CA VAL A 34 6.32 0.39 7.69
C VAL A 34 7.08 0.44 9.01
N LEU A 35 7.42 -0.74 9.52
CA LEU A 35 8.07 -0.92 10.82
C LEU A 35 9.45 -1.55 10.67
N ASP A 36 10.36 -1.12 11.55
CA ASP A 36 11.64 -1.80 11.77
C ASP A 36 11.48 -3.08 12.60
N HIS A 37 12.59 -3.83 12.77
CA HIS A 37 12.58 -5.09 13.51
C HIS A 37 12.22 -4.92 15.00
N CYS A 38 12.34 -3.70 15.54
CA CYS A 38 11.97 -3.38 16.92
C CYS A 38 10.52 -2.90 17.04
N GLY A 39 9.77 -2.81 15.93
CA GLY A 39 8.40 -2.31 15.91
C GLY A 39 8.28 -0.78 15.93
N ASN A 40 9.36 -0.04 15.62
CA ASN A 40 9.27 1.41 15.45
C ASN A 40 8.99 1.76 13.98
N HIS A 41 8.31 2.89 13.74
CA HIS A 41 8.20 3.45 12.38
C HIS A 41 9.57 3.78 11.80
N VAL A 42 9.77 3.44 10.53
CA VAL A 42 10.99 3.77 9.79
C VAL A 42 11.08 5.26 9.47
N GLU A 43 12.25 5.70 9.01
CA GLU A 43 12.50 7.11 8.68
C GLU A 43 11.65 7.63 7.51
N GLU A 44 11.15 8.86 7.64
CA GLU A 44 10.44 9.57 6.56
C GLU A 44 11.30 9.63 5.29
N GLY A 45 10.65 9.49 4.14
CA GLY A 45 11.31 9.55 2.84
C GLY A 45 11.99 8.25 2.41
N MET A 46 12.00 7.23 3.28
CA MET A 46 12.49 5.90 2.95
C MET A 46 11.71 5.32 1.76
N GLU A 47 12.45 4.85 0.76
CA GLU A 47 11.88 4.34 -0.49
C GLU A 47 11.62 2.84 -0.43
N LEU A 48 10.40 2.44 -0.80
CA LEU A 48 9.98 1.05 -0.96
C LEU A 48 9.52 0.83 -2.40
N ILE A 49 9.79 -0.37 -2.92
CA ILE A 49 9.25 -0.82 -4.21
C ILE A 49 7.94 -1.56 -3.93
N VAL A 50 6.83 -0.99 -4.36
CA VAL A 50 5.51 -1.59 -4.23
C VAL A 50 5.13 -2.22 -5.58
N ASN A 51 5.07 -3.55 -5.60
CA ASN A 51 4.59 -4.32 -6.75
C ASN A 51 3.17 -4.78 -6.48
N THR A 52 2.30 -4.69 -7.48
CA THR A 52 0.89 -5.05 -7.37
C THR A 52 0.55 -6.16 -8.37
N VAL A 53 -0.35 -7.06 -7.97
CA VAL A 53 -0.94 -8.09 -8.84
C VAL A 53 -2.45 -7.90 -8.81
N GLY A 54 -3.09 -7.81 -9.98
CA GLY A 54 -4.52 -7.53 -10.09
C GLY A 54 -4.93 -6.07 -9.84
N LEU A 55 -3.99 -5.22 -9.40
CA LEU A 55 -4.13 -3.77 -9.27
C LEU A 55 -3.09 -3.04 -10.13
N SER A 56 -3.39 -1.80 -10.49
CA SER A 56 -2.52 -0.87 -11.21
C SER A 56 -2.47 0.47 -10.52
N PHE A 57 -1.34 1.17 -10.63
CA PHE A 57 -1.27 2.55 -10.17
C PHE A 57 -1.99 3.48 -11.15
N VAL A 58 -2.81 4.39 -10.63
CA VAL A 58 -3.44 5.45 -11.45
C VAL A 58 -2.48 6.59 -11.78
N ASP A 59 -1.43 6.76 -10.97
CA ASP A 59 -0.40 7.76 -11.18
C ASP A 59 0.69 7.29 -12.17
N LYS A 60 1.59 8.20 -12.53
CA LYS A 60 2.76 7.94 -13.40
C LYS A 60 4.07 7.90 -12.61
N CYS A 61 4.01 7.78 -11.29
CA CYS A 61 5.17 7.86 -10.40
C CYS A 61 5.95 6.53 -10.35
N GLY A 62 5.41 5.47 -10.94
CA GLY A 62 6.02 4.14 -10.93
C GLY A 62 5.86 3.42 -9.58
N PRO A 63 6.60 2.32 -9.37
CA PRO A 63 6.42 1.46 -8.19
C PRO A 63 7.13 1.97 -6.93
N VAL A 64 8.01 2.96 -7.04
CA VAL A 64 8.74 3.49 -5.88
C VAL A 64 7.85 4.42 -5.06
N ARG A 65 7.71 4.13 -3.77
CA ARG A 65 6.87 4.87 -2.82
C ARG A 65 7.67 5.27 -1.60
N LYS A 66 7.30 6.39 -0.99
CA LYS A 66 8.01 6.95 0.18
C LYS A 66 7.16 6.84 1.42
N VAL A 67 7.83 6.52 2.52
CA VAL A 67 7.26 6.60 3.86
C VAL A 67 7.04 8.07 4.20
N ASN A 68 5.84 8.41 4.67
CA ASN A 68 5.47 9.75 5.12
C ASN A 68 5.96 9.99 6.56
N SER A 69 5.71 11.19 7.09
CA SER A 69 6.11 11.57 8.46
C SER A 69 5.45 10.74 9.57
N GLU A 70 4.41 9.97 9.25
CA GLU A 70 3.67 9.13 10.20
C GLU A 70 4.13 7.66 10.14
N GLY A 71 5.09 7.30 9.29
CA GLY A 71 5.58 5.93 9.17
C GLY A 71 4.83 5.07 8.16
N PHE A 72 4.03 5.67 7.28
CA PHE A 72 3.20 4.96 6.31
C PHE A 72 3.56 5.27 4.86
N VAL A 73 3.34 4.30 3.97
CA VAL A 73 3.20 4.57 2.54
C VAL A 73 1.71 4.74 2.22
N ASP A 74 1.35 5.96 1.81
CA ASP A 74 -0.02 6.30 1.42
C ASP A 74 -0.30 5.89 -0.03
N LEU A 75 -1.22 4.92 -0.20
CA LEU A 75 -1.69 4.43 -1.49
C LEU A 75 -3.19 4.72 -1.70
N ARG A 76 -3.81 5.52 -0.83
CA ARG A 76 -5.22 5.88 -0.91
C ARG A 76 -5.51 6.60 -2.22
N GLY A 77 -6.53 6.12 -2.93
CA GLY A 77 -6.90 6.63 -4.25
C GLY A 77 -5.87 6.33 -5.35
N MET A 78 -4.78 5.60 -5.06
CA MET A 78 -3.68 5.37 -6.02
C MET A 78 -3.76 4.02 -6.71
N LEU A 79 -4.54 3.07 -6.18
CA LEU A 79 -4.65 1.73 -6.70
C LEU A 79 -5.98 1.54 -7.41
N LYS A 80 -5.93 1.08 -8.66
CA LYS A 80 -7.09 0.74 -9.48
C LYS A 80 -7.12 -0.75 -9.79
N VAL A 81 -8.29 -1.36 -9.60
CA VAL A 81 -8.53 -2.79 -9.89
C VAL A 81 -8.47 -3.00 -11.41
N VAL A 82 -7.55 -3.86 -11.87
CA VAL A 82 -7.38 -4.18 -13.31
C VAL A 82 -8.06 -5.50 -13.68
N SER A 83 -8.01 -6.46 -12.77
CA SER A 83 -8.71 -7.74 -12.88
C SER A 83 -9.49 -7.98 -11.60
N GLY A 84 -10.76 -8.33 -11.70
CA GLY A 84 -11.57 -8.67 -10.53
C GLY A 84 -10.97 -9.89 -9.85
N PHE A 85 -10.56 -9.77 -8.59
CA PHE A 85 -10.31 -10.92 -7.73
C PHE A 85 -11.67 -11.32 -7.15
N GLY A 86 -12.13 -12.54 -7.43
CA GLY A 86 -13.39 -13.07 -6.88
C GLY A 86 -14.51 -13.34 -7.87
N SER A 87 -14.32 -13.14 -9.18
CA SER A 87 -15.20 -13.80 -10.15
C SER A 87 -14.79 -15.26 -10.29
N GLU A 88 -15.27 -16.11 -9.39
CA GLU A 88 -15.52 -17.49 -9.79
C GLU A 88 -16.50 -17.42 -10.98
N GLY A 89 -16.10 -18.02 -12.10
CA GLY A 89 -16.98 -18.22 -13.24
C GLY A 89 -18.03 -19.28 -12.95
#